data_AF-H8YUT5-F1
#
_entry.id   AF-H8YUT5-F1
#
_cell.length_a   1.000
_cell.length_b   1.000
_cell.length_c   1.000
_cell.angle_alpha   90.00
_cell.angle_beta   90.00
_cell.angle_gamma   90.00
#
_symmetry.space_group_name_H-M   'P 1'
#
loop_
_entity.id
_entity.type
_entity.pdbx_description
1 polymer ?
#
loop_
_entity_poly.entity_id
_entity_poly.type
_entity_poly.pdbx_seq_one_letter_code
_entity_poly.pdbx_strand_id
1 'polypeptide(L)'
;YMSGGVGFTQYASATYTDNILEDFCYKGCEIGLDYAARELGVSPQEAMGKIKGDKLTMELLEKIIRAENDYCLTQYEAYPTVAESHFGGSVRACCAAAGCGYAVACATGLAQPTLSAWSLSQLGHYERVGRLGFYGYDLQDQCTAPCSYSYQSD
;
A
#
# COMPACT_ATOMS: atom_id res chain seq x y z
N TYR A 1 11.47 -22.97 -3.08
CA TYR A 1 11.88 -23.82 -1.94
C TYR A 1 10.69 -24.32 -1.11
N MET A 2 9.75 -23.49 -0.65
CA MET A 2 8.70 -23.90 0.31
C MET A 2 7.40 -24.50 -0.29
N SER A 3 7.42 -24.96 -1.55
CA SER A 3 6.31 -25.69 -2.18
C SER A 3 6.83 -26.55 -3.34
N GLY A 4 6.79 -26.04 -4.58
CA GLY A 4 7.21 -26.75 -5.80
C GLY A 4 6.08 -26.88 -6.84
N GLY A 5 6.37 -27.53 -7.98
CA GLY A 5 5.41 -27.71 -9.08
C GLY A 5 5.33 -26.52 -10.03
N VAL A 6 4.13 -26.23 -10.55
CA VAL A 6 3.87 -25.06 -11.43
C VAL A 6 4.33 -23.75 -10.77
N GLY A 7 4.19 -23.66 -9.44
CA GLY A 7 4.73 -22.56 -8.65
C GLY A 7 3.82 -21.32 -8.63
N PHE A 8 4.44 -20.17 -8.39
CA PHE A 8 3.77 -18.91 -8.07
C PHE A 8 4.15 -17.77 -9.01
N THR A 9 4.46 -18.10 -10.26
CA THR A 9 5.01 -17.15 -11.24
C THR A 9 4.18 -15.87 -11.34
N GLN A 10 2.85 -15.98 -11.48
CA GLN A 10 1.97 -14.81 -11.62
C GLN A 10 1.70 -14.07 -10.31
N TYR A 11 1.93 -14.69 -9.15
CA TYR A 11 1.91 -13.95 -7.88
C TYR A 11 3.07 -12.96 -7.80
N ALA A 12 4.23 -13.33 -8.38
CA ALA A 12 5.40 -12.47 -8.42
C ALA A 12 5.35 -11.51 -9.62
N SER A 13 5.01 -11.98 -10.82
CA SER A 13 5.07 -11.16 -12.03
C SER A 13 4.21 -9.91 -11.96
N ALA A 14 3.06 -9.98 -11.28
CA ALA A 14 2.20 -8.82 -11.05
C ALA A 14 2.92 -7.61 -10.40
N THR A 15 4.03 -7.81 -9.70
CA THR A 15 4.80 -6.72 -9.07
C THR A 15 5.93 -6.16 -9.95
N TYR A 16 6.11 -6.65 -11.18
CA TYR A 16 7.17 -6.21 -12.08
C TYR A 16 6.80 -6.30 -13.57
N THR A 17 5.52 -6.47 -13.89
CA THR A 17 4.99 -6.48 -15.25
C THR A 17 3.91 -5.44 -15.43
N ASP A 18 3.67 -5.05 -16.68
CA ASP A 18 2.58 -4.17 -17.12
C ASP A 18 2.59 -2.74 -16.54
N ASN A 19 3.64 -2.38 -15.78
CA ASN A 19 3.79 -1.08 -15.10
C ASN A 19 2.64 -0.72 -14.14
N ILE A 20 1.85 -1.71 -13.69
CA ILE A 20 0.69 -1.46 -12.83
C ILE A 20 1.16 -1.04 -11.43
N LEU A 21 2.13 -1.75 -10.86
CA LEU A 21 2.69 -1.37 -9.56
C LEU A 21 3.46 -0.05 -9.65
N GLU A 22 4.17 0.19 -10.74
CA GLU A 22 4.88 1.43 -11.00
C GLU A 22 3.92 2.62 -11.02
N ASP A 23 2.79 2.51 -11.72
CA ASP A 23 1.75 3.56 -11.73
C ASP A 23 1.25 3.88 -10.31
N PHE A 24 0.94 2.85 -9.52
CA PHE A 24 0.50 3.00 -8.13
C PHE A 24 1.59 3.66 -7.27
N CYS A 25 2.85 3.24 -7.39
CA CYS A 25 3.94 3.86 -6.65
C CYS A 25 4.18 5.32 -7.07
N TYR A 26 4.12 5.64 -8.36
CA TYR A 26 4.29 7.02 -8.82
C TYR A 26 3.16 7.92 -8.32
N LYS A 27 1.90 7.48 -8.44
CA LYS A 27 0.75 8.23 -7.92
C LYS A 27 0.77 8.30 -6.40
N GLY A 28 1.08 7.21 -5.73
CA GLY A 28 1.22 7.15 -4.28
C GLY A 28 2.25 8.14 -3.77
N CYS A 29 3.41 8.25 -4.42
CA CYS A 29 4.41 9.24 -4.05
C CYS A 29 3.88 10.67 -4.23
N GLU A 30 3.21 10.98 -5.34
CA GLU A 30 2.55 12.28 -5.56
C GLU A 30 1.55 12.60 -4.43
N ILE A 31 0.66 11.66 -4.11
CA ILE A 31 -0.33 11.80 -3.03
C ILE A 31 0.36 12.02 -1.68
N GLY A 32 1.33 11.17 -1.32
CA GLY A 32 2.06 11.27 -0.07
C GLY A 32 2.77 12.62 0.09
N LEU A 33 3.41 13.09 -0.97
CA LEU A 33 4.09 14.39 -0.98
C LEU A 33 3.11 15.56 -0.91
N ASP A 34 1.96 15.48 -1.57
CA ASP A 34 0.93 16.53 -1.51
C ASP A 34 0.36 16.72 -0.10
N TYR A 35 0.03 15.63 0.59
CA TYR A 35 -0.42 15.70 1.98
C TYR A 35 0.69 16.19 2.91
N ALA A 36 1.93 15.69 2.72
CA ALA A 36 3.08 16.14 3.50
C ALA A 36 3.38 17.64 3.29
N ALA A 37 3.32 18.12 2.06
CA ALA A 37 3.52 19.52 1.69
C ALA A 37 2.50 20.44 2.37
N ARG A 38 1.22 20.05 2.39
CA ARG A 38 0.17 20.80 3.08
C ARG A 38 0.39 20.87 4.58
N GLU A 39 0.80 19.76 5.21
CA GLU A 39 1.10 19.70 6.65
C GLU A 39 2.35 20.52 7.03
N LEU A 40 3.31 20.61 6.11
CA LEU A 40 4.58 21.29 6.34
C LEU A 40 4.57 22.76 5.89
N GLY A 41 3.65 23.16 5.02
CA GLY A 41 3.61 24.49 4.41
C GLY A 41 4.76 24.73 3.41
N VAL A 42 5.21 23.68 2.72
CA VAL A 42 6.33 23.69 1.75
C VAL A 42 5.93 23.07 0.41
N SER A 43 6.80 23.08 -0.59
CA SER A 43 6.54 22.39 -1.86
C SER A 43 6.59 20.86 -1.73
N PRO A 44 5.92 20.08 -2.61
CA PRO A 44 5.99 18.61 -2.60
C PRO A 44 7.42 18.05 -2.62
N GLN A 45 8.33 18.68 -3.37
CA GLN A 45 9.74 18.26 -3.45
C GLN A 45 10.48 18.48 -2.13
N GLU A 46 10.18 19.56 -1.42
CA GLU A 46 10.79 19.86 -0.10
C GLU A 46 10.19 18.98 1.01
N ALA A 47 8.95 18.53 0.85
CA ALA A 47 8.23 17.70 1.81
C ALA A 47 8.72 16.24 1.87
N MET A 48 9.46 15.78 0.87
CA MET A 48 9.89 14.39 0.76
C MET A 48 10.69 13.93 1.98
N GLY A 49 10.17 12.91 2.66
CA GLY A 49 10.76 12.31 3.85
C GLY A 49 10.85 13.24 5.05
N LYS A 50 10.00 14.27 5.14
CA LYS A 50 10.04 15.29 6.20
C LYS A 50 8.97 15.12 7.28
N ILE A 51 7.94 14.30 7.07
CA ILE A 51 6.94 14.03 8.11
C ILE A 51 7.56 13.15 9.20
N LYS A 52 7.84 13.75 10.36
CA LYS A 52 8.49 13.13 11.53
C LYS A 52 8.01 13.80 12.81
N GLY A 53 8.34 13.20 13.96
CA GLY A 53 8.11 13.80 15.28
C GLY A 53 6.62 14.04 15.56
N ASP A 54 6.29 15.24 15.99
CA ASP A 54 4.93 15.69 16.31
C ASP A 54 3.97 15.66 15.10
N LYS A 55 4.49 15.83 13.88
CA LYS A 55 3.70 15.79 12.65
C LYS A 55 3.42 14.37 12.15
N LEU A 56 4.15 13.37 12.64
CA LEU A 56 3.90 11.98 12.30
C LEU A 56 2.72 11.45 13.13
N THR A 57 1.50 11.75 12.67
CA THR A 57 0.26 11.35 13.34
C THR A 57 -0.47 10.27 12.55
N MET A 58 -1.22 9.41 13.24
CA MET A 58 -2.08 8.43 12.58
C MET A 58 -3.16 9.10 11.72
N GLU A 59 -3.66 10.27 12.10
CA GLU A 59 -4.64 11.01 11.30
C GLU A 59 -4.09 11.41 9.93
N LEU A 60 -2.85 11.91 9.86
CA LEU A 60 -2.20 12.23 8.59
C LEU A 60 -1.94 10.97 7.77
N LEU A 61 -1.42 9.91 8.40
CA LEU A 61 -1.15 8.64 7.73
C LEU A 61 -2.43 8.05 7.14
N GLU A 62 -3.53 8.01 7.89
CA GLU A 62 -4.82 7.51 7.41
C GLU A 62 -5.33 8.29 6.19
N LYS A 63 -5.18 9.62 6.17
CA LYS A 63 -5.56 10.44 5.01
C LYS A 63 -4.76 10.06 3.76
N ILE A 64 -3.45 9.90 3.89
CA ILE A 64 -2.56 9.47 2.79
C ILE A 64 -2.95 8.08 2.30
N ILE A 65 -3.06 7.12 3.22
CA ILE A 65 -3.33 5.72 2.91
C ILE A 65 -4.69 5.58 2.24
N ARG A 66 -5.74 6.24 2.76
CA ARG A 66 -7.09 6.16 2.18
C ARG A 66 -7.14 6.76 0.78
N ALA A 67 -6.47 7.89 0.55
CA ALA A 67 -6.41 8.51 -0.78
C ALA A 67 -5.72 7.60 -1.81
N GLU A 68 -4.59 7.00 -1.44
CA GLU A 68 -3.86 6.10 -2.34
C GLU A 68 -4.60 4.77 -2.56
N ASN A 69 -5.22 4.22 -1.51
CA ASN A 69 -6.01 3.00 -1.63
C ASN A 69 -7.24 3.24 -2.53
N ASP A 70 -7.86 4.41 -2.44
CA ASP A 70 -8.95 4.80 -3.31
C ASP A 70 -8.50 4.90 -4.77
N TYR A 71 -7.34 5.49 -5.03
CA TYR A 71 -6.74 5.54 -6.37
C TYR A 71 -6.50 4.13 -6.94
N CYS A 72 -5.75 3.29 -6.22
CA CYS A 72 -5.39 1.93 -6.64
C CYS A 72 -6.63 1.10 -7.01
N LEU A 73 -7.64 1.09 -6.14
CA LEU A 73 -8.85 0.28 -6.34
C LEU A 73 -9.72 0.84 -7.45
N THR A 74 -9.74 2.16 -7.62
CA THR A 74 -10.41 2.80 -8.76
C THR A 74 -9.75 2.42 -10.08
N GLN A 75 -8.43 2.22 -10.15
CA GLN A 75 -7.78 1.76 -11.40
C GLN A 75 -8.27 0.36 -11.82
N TYR A 76 -8.44 -0.55 -10.86
CA TYR A 76 -8.99 -1.88 -11.15
C TYR A 76 -10.47 -1.83 -11.57
N GLU A 77 -11.24 -0.87 -11.08
CA GLU A 77 -12.65 -0.70 -11.44
C GLU A 77 -12.84 0.02 -12.78
N ALA A 78 -12.02 1.05 -13.04
CA ALA A 78 -12.10 1.87 -14.23
C ALA A 78 -11.56 1.17 -15.48
N TYR A 79 -10.56 0.29 -15.32
CA TYR A 79 -9.89 -0.39 -16.42
C TYR A 79 -10.00 -1.91 -16.29
N PRO A 80 -11.01 -2.53 -16.92
CA PRO A 80 -11.23 -3.98 -16.84
C PRO A 80 -10.00 -4.82 -17.24
N THR A 81 -9.18 -4.32 -18.17
CA THR A 81 -7.94 -5.00 -18.60
C THR A 81 -6.89 -5.05 -17.50
N VAL A 82 -6.85 -4.07 -16.60
CA VAL A 82 -5.94 -4.07 -15.43
C VAL A 82 -6.41 -5.13 -14.43
N ALA A 83 -7.72 -5.20 -14.16
CA ALA A 83 -8.29 -6.24 -13.30
C ALA A 83 -8.17 -7.65 -13.90
N GLU A 84 -8.21 -7.77 -15.22
CA GLU A 84 -8.00 -9.04 -15.94
C GLU A 84 -6.53 -9.47 -15.93
N SER A 85 -5.58 -8.56 -16.13
CA SER A 85 -4.15 -8.87 -15.98
C SER A 85 -3.85 -9.33 -14.55
N HIS A 86 -4.34 -8.58 -13.56
CA HIS A 86 -4.27 -8.95 -12.14
C HIS A 86 -5.51 -9.74 -11.71
N PHE A 87 -5.84 -10.84 -12.39
CA PHE A 87 -7.06 -11.62 -12.11
C PHE A 87 -7.14 -12.19 -10.68
N GLY A 88 -5.98 -12.44 -10.04
CA GLY A 88 -5.91 -12.94 -8.68
C GLY A 88 -6.14 -11.86 -7.62
N GLY A 89 -6.93 -12.14 -6.59
CA GLY A 89 -7.17 -11.20 -5.50
C GLY A 89 -5.90 -10.77 -4.76
N SER A 90 -5.02 -11.73 -4.45
CA SER A 90 -3.77 -11.46 -3.72
C SER A 90 -2.80 -10.55 -4.46
N VAL A 91 -2.77 -10.59 -5.81
CA VAL A 91 -1.88 -9.71 -6.57
C VAL A 91 -2.42 -8.28 -6.59
N ARG A 92 -3.75 -8.12 -6.65
CA ARG A 92 -4.38 -6.79 -6.50
C ARG A 92 -4.14 -6.22 -5.10
N ALA A 93 -4.34 -7.03 -4.07
CA ALA A 93 -4.11 -6.68 -2.68
C ALA A 93 -2.65 -6.28 -2.44
N CYS A 94 -1.69 -7.09 -2.93
CA CYS A 94 -0.26 -6.81 -2.86
C CYS A 94 0.10 -5.46 -3.52
N CYS A 95 -0.34 -5.23 -4.76
CA CYS A 95 0.04 -4.02 -5.49
C CYS A 95 -0.60 -2.75 -4.87
N ALA A 96 -1.87 -2.81 -4.45
CA ALA A 96 -2.53 -1.68 -3.80
C ALA A 96 -1.86 -1.33 -2.45
N ALA A 97 -1.53 -2.36 -1.65
CA ALA A 97 -0.84 -2.16 -0.38
C ALA A 97 0.59 -1.65 -0.56
N ALA A 98 1.29 -2.08 -1.61
CA ALA A 98 2.61 -1.57 -1.99
C ALA A 98 2.54 -0.09 -2.40
N GLY A 99 1.55 0.33 -3.21
CA GLY A 99 1.30 1.74 -3.54
C GLY A 99 1.06 2.60 -2.29
N CYS A 100 0.17 2.15 -1.40
CA CYS A 100 -0.10 2.80 -0.11
C CYS A 100 1.15 2.92 0.78
N GLY A 101 1.94 1.84 0.85
CA GLY A 101 3.22 1.85 1.54
C GLY A 101 4.17 2.89 0.95
N TYR A 102 4.30 2.92 -0.37
CA TYR A 102 5.19 3.86 -1.06
C TYR A 102 4.76 5.33 -0.85
N ALA A 103 3.46 5.61 -0.82
CA ALA A 103 2.93 6.94 -0.50
C ALA A 103 3.41 7.42 0.88
N VAL A 104 3.27 6.57 1.90
CA VAL A 104 3.72 6.87 3.27
C VAL A 104 5.25 6.94 3.36
N ALA A 105 5.97 6.08 2.63
CA ALA A 105 7.42 6.12 2.57
C ALA A 105 7.93 7.44 1.96
N CYS A 106 7.31 7.92 0.87
CA CYS A 106 7.65 9.22 0.27
C CYS A 106 7.41 10.40 1.23
N ALA A 107 6.30 10.38 1.99
CA ALA A 107 5.99 11.43 2.96
C ALA A 107 6.94 11.44 4.18
N THR A 108 7.26 10.26 4.71
CA THR A 108 7.90 10.12 6.04
C THR A 108 9.38 9.77 5.97
N GLY A 109 9.80 9.01 4.95
CA GLY A 109 11.13 8.41 4.88
C GLY A 109 11.37 7.35 5.96
N LEU A 110 10.30 6.69 6.46
CA LEU A 110 10.35 5.74 7.57
C LEU A 110 9.69 4.41 7.20
N ALA A 111 10.31 3.29 7.54
CA ALA A 111 9.78 1.95 7.28
C ALA A 111 8.59 1.60 8.20
N GLN A 112 8.62 2.06 9.45
CA GLN A 112 7.62 1.71 10.45
C GLN A 112 6.17 2.13 10.09
N PRO A 113 5.90 3.41 9.75
CA PRO A 113 4.56 3.81 9.30
C PRO A 113 4.18 3.21 7.94
N THR A 114 5.17 2.84 7.11
CA THR A 114 4.94 2.14 5.83
C THR A 114 4.34 0.75 6.06
N LEU A 115 4.74 0.03 7.12
CA LEU A 115 4.11 -1.26 7.49
C LEU A 115 2.67 -1.09 7.95
N SER A 116 2.37 -0.01 8.68
CA SER A 116 0.99 0.32 9.06
C SER A 116 0.15 0.70 7.84
N ALA A 117 0.75 1.37 6.85
CA ALA A 117 0.11 1.70 5.57
C ALA A 117 -0.29 0.46 4.78
N TRP A 118 0.61 -0.53 4.70
CA TRP A 118 0.32 -1.83 4.11
C TRP A 118 -0.91 -2.45 4.78
N SER A 119 -0.89 -2.57 6.11
CA SER A 119 -1.97 -3.22 6.87
C SER A 119 -3.32 -2.53 6.70
N LEU A 120 -3.35 -1.19 6.75
CA LEU A 120 -4.59 -0.44 6.57
C LEU A 120 -5.12 -0.52 5.13
N SER A 121 -4.24 -0.61 4.12
CA SER A 121 -4.65 -0.84 2.74
C SER A 121 -5.39 -2.18 2.60
N GLN A 122 -4.87 -3.26 3.22
CA GLN A 122 -5.50 -4.59 3.19
C GLN A 122 -6.92 -4.56 3.78
N LEU A 123 -7.09 -3.90 4.94
CA LEU A 123 -8.41 -3.73 5.56
C LEU A 123 -9.36 -2.92 4.66
N GLY A 124 -8.90 -1.78 4.13
CA GLY A 124 -9.71 -0.95 3.23
C GLY A 124 -10.06 -1.64 1.91
N HIS A 125 -9.16 -2.47 1.39
CA HIS A 125 -9.39 -3.28 0.20
C HIS A 125 -10.51 -4.29 0.45
N TYR A 126 -10.40 -5.07 1.55
CA TYR A 126 -11.41 -6.05 1.91
C TYR A 126 -12.79 -5.41 2.05
N GLU A 127 -12.90 -4.28 2.76
CA GLU A 127 -14.16 -3.58 2.97
C GLU A 127 -14.77 -3.01 1.67
N ARG A 128 -13.95 -2.55 0.71
CA ARG A 128 -14.47 -1.98 -0.55
C ARG A 128 -15.07 -3.05 -1.46
N VAL A 129 -14.39 -4.20 -1.62
CA VAL A 129 -14.76 -5.19 -2.66
C VAL A 129 -15.29 -6.51 -2.10
N GLY A 130 -15.30 -6.70 -0.78
CA GLY A 130 -15.78 -7.92 -0.11
C GLY A 130 -14.91 -9.16 -0.37
N ARG A 131 -13.64 -8.95 -0.75
CA ARG A 131 -12.64 -9.99 -1.02
C ARG A 131 -11.23 -9.44 -0.88
N LEU A 132 -10.26 -10.30 -0.63
CA LEU A 132 -8.85 -9.92 -0.58
C LEU A 132 -7.99 -10.92 -1.36
N GLY A 133 -7.27 -11.82 -0.68
CA GLY A 133 -6.42 -12.81 -1.31
C GLY A 133 -6.94 -14.25 -1.26
N PHE A 134 -6.05 -15.20 -1.52
CA PHE A 134 -6.31 -16.63 -1.31
C PHE A 134 -6.49 -16.96 0.18
N TYR A 135 -6.89 -18.20 0.48
CA TYR A 135 -7.07 -18.66 1.85
C TYR A 135 -5.78 -18.54 2.70
N GLY A 136 -5.82 -17.72 3.75
CA GLY A 136 -4.67 -17.48 4.61
C GLY A 136 -3.66 -16.47 4.04
N TYR A 137 -4.01 -15.76 2.96
CA TYR A 137 -3.22 -14.64 2.44
C TYR A 137 -2.98 -13.58 3.52
N ASP A 138 -4.03 -13.24 4.27
CA ASP A 138 -4.05 -12.12 5.21
C ASP A 138 -3.69 -12.49 6.64
N LEU A 139 -3.15 -13.70 6.88
CA LEU A 139 -2.70 -14.11 8.21
C LEU A 139 -1.74 -13.07 8.81
N GLN A 140 -0.74 -12.65 8.03
CA GLN A 140 0.21 -11.63 8.48
C GLN A 140 -0.42 -10.25 8.54
N ASP A 141 -1.36 -9.93 7.64
CA ASP A 141 -1.95 -8.59 7.54
C ASP A 141 -2.84 -8.28 8.75
N GLN A 142 -3.62 -9.27 9.21
CA GLN A 142 -4.40 -9.18 10.45
C GLN A 142 -3.52 -9.06 11.70
N CYS A 143 -2.35 -9.72 11.70
CA CYS A 143 -1.39 -9.61 12.81
C CYS A 143 -0.58 -8.30 12.78
N THR A 144 -0.28 -7.75 11.60
CA THR A 144 0.57 -6.56 11.46
C THR A 144 -0.13 -5.29 11.93
N ALA A 145 -1.45 -5.21 11.79
CA ALA A 145 -2.22 -4.06 12.28
C ALA A 145 -1.97 -3.75 13.78
N PRO A 146 -2.11 -4.70 14.72
CA PRO A 146 -1.75 -4.47 16.12
C PRO A 146 -0.24 -4.56 16.39
N CYS A 147 0.52 -5.33 15.61
CA CYS A 147 1.91 -5.63 15.94
C CYS A 147 2.95 -4.69 15.29
N SER A 148 2.57 -3.82 14.35
CA SER A 148 3.52 -2.97 13.66
C SER A 148 4.38 -2.17 14.64
N TYR A 149 3.78 -1.48 15.61
CA TYR A 149 4.52 -0.75 16.67
C TYR A 149 4.79 -1.57 17.93
N SER A 150 4.62 -2.90 17.89
CA SER A 150 4.92 -3.74 19.05
C SER A 150 6.43 -3.72 19.33
N TYR A 151 6.77 -3.69 20.61
CA TYR A 151 8.14 -3.86 21.10
C TYR A 151 8.32 -5.21 21.82
N GLN A 152 7.33 -6.10 21.72
CA GLN A 152 7.41 -7.47 22.24
C GLN A 152 8.28 -8.34 21.33
N SER A 153 8.80 -9.45 21.86
CA SER A 153 9.81 -10.27 21.19
C SER A 153 9.26 -11.05 19.99
N ASP A 154 8.08 -11.66 20.13
CA ASP A 154 7.43 -12.55 19.17
C ASP A 154 5.93 -12.68 19.46
#